data_AF-A0A673FUX3-F1
#
_entry.id   AF-A0A673FUX3-F1
#
_cell.length_a   1.000
_cell.length_b   1.000
_cell.length_c   1.000
_cell.angle_alpha   90.00
_cell.angle_beta   90.00
_cell.angle_gamma   90.00
#
_symmetry.space_group_name_H-M   'P 1'
#
loop_
_entity.id
_entity.type
_entity.pdbx_description
1 polymer ?
#
loop_
_entity_poly.entity_id
_entity_poly.type
_entity_poly.pdbx_seq_one_letter_code
_entity_poly.pdbx_strand_id
1 'polypeptide(L)'
;MDLLAFERKLDQTIMRKRLDIQEALKRPIKQKRKLRIFISNTFNPAKPDAEDGEGTVASWELRVEGRLLEDVTTKQKRKFSSFFKSLVIELDKDLYGPDNHLVEWHRTATTQETDGFQVKRPGDVGVRCTVLLMLDYQPPQFKLDPRLARLLGIHTQTRPVIIQALWQYVKTHKLQDPHEREFINCDKYLQQVTNIRVCLLMLLDWKYLLRLDFHICAVRGLKVGLMHLLTRIVAAMLMASDLIYNPKHMGPHS
;
A
#
# COMPACT_ATOMS: atom_id res chain seq x y z
N MET A 1 -54.61 19.93 -15.25
CA MET A 1 -54.08 18.55 -15.26
C MET A 1 -52.63 18.47 -15.71
N ASP A 2 -52.19 19.27 -16.69
CA ASP A 2 -50.82 19.19 -17.25
C ASP A 2 -49.69 19.59 -16.28
N LEU A 3 -49.91 20.61 -15.44
CA LEU A 3 -48.90 21.09 -14.47
C LEU A 3 -48.56 20.05 -13.40
N LEU A 4 -49.55 19.29 -12.91
CA LEU A 4 -49.36 18.20 -11.94
C LEU A 4 -48.59 17.02 -12.55
N ALA A 5 -48.82 16.72 -13.83
CA ALA A 5 -48.07 15.69 -14.55
C ALA A 5 -46.61 16.11 -14.77
N PHE A 6 -46.39 17.39 -15.10
CA PHE A 6 -45.06 17.97 -15.23
C PHE A 6 -44.30 17.98 -13.90
N GLU A 7 -44.93 18.40 -12.80
CA GLU A 7 -44.37 18.37 -11.44
C GLU A 7 -43.90 16.96 -11.05
N ARG A 8 -44.75 15.94 -11.23
CA ARG A 8 -44.37 14.55 -10.96
C ARG A 8 -43.16 14.08 -11.78
N LYS A 9 -43.07 14.49 -13.05
CA LYS A 9 -41.94 14.14 -13.92
C LYS A 9 -40.66 14.87 -13.50
N LEU A 10 -40.79 16.12 -13.06
CA LEU A 10 -39.69 16.92 -12.51
C LEU A 10 -39.17 16.26 -11.23
N ASP A 11 -40.04 15.91 -10.29
CA ASP A 11 -39.68 15.26 -9.02
C ASP A 11 -39.00 13.91 -9.22
N GLN A 12 -39.50 13.09 -10.16
CA GLN A 12 -38.85 11.83 -10.53
C GLN A 12 -37.43 12.06 -11.05
N THR A 13 -37.23 13.11 -11.86
CA THR A 13 -35.93 13.45 -12.42
C THR A 13 -34.99 13.98 -11.33
N ILE A 14 -35.47 14.86 -10.46
CA ILE A 14 -34.72 15.39 -9.31
C ILE A 14 -34.30 14.25 -8.39
N MET A 15 -35.21 13.35 -8.03
CA MET A 15 -34.92 12.23 -7.15
C MET A 15 -33.90 11.27 -7.78
N ARG A 16 -34.03 10.93 -9.06
CA ARG A 16 -33.04 10.13 -9.78
C ARG A 16 -31.66 10.81 -9.77
N LYS A 17 -31.60 12.10 -10.12
CA LYS A 17 -30.33 12.85 -10.12
C LYS A 17 -29.71 12.97 -8.73
N ARG A 18 -30.52 13.11 -7.68
CA ARG A 18 -30.06 13.13 -6.30
C ARG A 18 -29.43 11.78 -5.91
N LEU A 19 -30.04 10.66 -6.31
CA LEU A 19 -29.48 9.33 -6.08
C LEU A 19 -28.19 9.11 -6.87
N ASP A 20 -28.14 9.51 -8.14
CA ASP A 20 -26.93 9.44 -8.97
C ASP A 20 -25.77 10.25 -8.35
N ILE A 21 -26.05 11.46 -7.86
CA ILE A 21 -25.07 12.31 -7.17
C ILE A 21 -24.62 11.65 -5.87
N GLN A 22 -25.54 11.11 -5.06
CA GLN A 22 -25.19 10.39 -3.84
C GLN A 22 -24.33 9.16 -4.13
N GLU A 23 -24.56 8.45 -5.21
CA GLU A 23 -23.73 7.31 -5.62
C GLU A 23 -22.36 7.76 -6.16
N ALA A 24 -22.32 8.84 -6.95
CA ALA A 24 -21.09 9.40 -7.47
C ALA A 24 -20.20 9.94 -6.34
N LEU A 25 -20.79 10.63 -5.35
CA LEU A 25 -20.07 11.13 -4.17
C LEU A 25 -19.49 10.01 -3.31
N LYS A 26 -20.05 8.79 -3.35
CA LYS A 26 -19.44 7.61 -2.71
C LYS A 26 -18.16 7.14 -3.39
N ARG A 27 -17.83 7.62 -4.61
CA ARG A 27 -16.62 7.28 -5.35
C ARG A 27 -15.63 8.47 -5.28
N PRO A 28 -14.81 8.57 -4.23
CA PRO A 28 -13.90 9.70 -4.08
C PRO A 28 -12.91 9.78 -5.26
N ILE A 29 -12.72 10.99 -5.78
CA ILE A 29 -11.75 11.28 -6.85
C ILE A 29 -10.34 11.05 -6.30
N LYS A 30 -9.61 10.10 -6.89
CA LYS A 30 -8.25 9.75 -6.44
C LYS A 30 -7.26 10.79 -6.97
N GLN A 31 -6.64 11.55 -6.06
CA GLN A 31 -5.49 12.39 -6.39
C GLN A 31 -4.19 11.64 -6.10
N LYS A 32 -3.33 11.50 -7.10
CA LYS A 32 -1.98 10.95 -6.91
C LYS A 32 -1.05 12.07 -6.45
N ARG A 33 -0.31 11.84 -5.36
CA ARG A 33 0.71 12.76 -4.85
C ARG A 33 1.97 11.99 -4.49
N LYS A 34 3.12 12.67 -4.50
CA LYS A 34 4.42 12.07 -4.16
C LYS A 34 4.75 12.34 -2.69
N LEU A 35 4.86 11.29 -1.89
CA LEU A 35 5.35 11.36 -0.52
C LEU A 35 6.87 11.10 -0.53
N ARG A 36 7.67 12.00 0.04
CA ARG A 36 9.12 11.82 0.21
C ARG A 36 9.41 11.42 1.64
N ILE A 37 10.11 10.31 1.81
CA ILE A 37 10.47 9.73 3.11
C ILE A 37 11.97 9.89 3.33
N PHE A 38 12.36 10.36 4.51
CA PHE A 38 13.74 10.49 4.95
C PHE A 38 13.99 9.49 6.09
N ILE A 39 15.08 8.74 5.97
CA ILE A 39 15.52 7.81 7.02
C ILE A 39 16.95 8.23 7.37
N SER A 40 17.15 8.67 8.61
CA SER A 40 18.46 9.14 9.10
C SER A 40 18.86 8.37 10.36
N ASN A 41 20.17 8.15 10.50
CA ASN A 41 20.77 7.58 11.69
C ASN A 41 21.74 8.59 12.31
N THR A 42 21.61 8.85 13.60
CA THR A 42 22.51 9.71 14.38
C THR A 42 23.13 8.87 15.50
N PHE A 43 24.46 8.85 15.57
CA PHE A 43 25.18 8.18 16.65
C PHE A 43 25.67 9.20 17.68
N ASN A 44 25.43 8.91 18.96
CA ASN A 44 25.85 9.70 20.11
C ASN A 44 26.88 8.90 20.90
N PRO A 45 28.18 9.30 20.88
CA PRO A 45 29.22 8.59 21.61
C PRO A 45 29.05 8.72 23.13
N ALA A 46 29.58 7.75 23.87
CA ALA A 46 29.64 7.80 25.33
C ALA A 46 30.51 8.97 25.79
N LYS A 47 30.05 9.73 26.81
CA LYS A 47 30.87 10.74 27.47
C LYS A 47 31.30 10.21 28.85
N PRO A 48 32.62 10.05 29.09
CA PRO A 48 33.13 9.57 30.36
C PRO A 48 33.03 10.59 31.49
N ASP A 49 32.91 11.89 31.18
CA ASP A 49 32.91 12.97 32.17
C ASP A 49 31.55 13.69 32.21
N ALA A 50 30.64 13.21 33.05
CA ALA A 50 29.57 14.05 33.58
C ALA A 50 29.98 14.47 35.00
N GLU A 51 29.96 15.78 35.28
CA GLU A 51 30.31 16.34 36.61
C GLU A 51 29.44 15.77 37.76
N ASP A 52 28.33 15.10 37.42
CA ASP A 52 27.39 14.43 38.35
C ASP A 52 27.66 12.92 38.56
N GLY A 53 28.74 12.35 38.03
CA GLY A 53 29.16 10.97 38.35
C GLY A 53 28.38 9.83 37.64
N GLU A 54 27.43 10.15 36.76
CA GLU A 54 26.73 9.17 35.93
C GLU A 54 27.21 9.29 34.47
N GLY A 55 28.19 8.46 34.09
CA GLY A 55 28.70 8.40 32.72
C GLY A 55 27.60 8.04 31.71
N THR A 56 27.61 8.68 30.53
CA THR A 56 26.58 8.42 29.51
C THR A 56 26.97 7.26 28.60
N VAL A 57 26.08 6.29 28.42
CA VAL A 57 26.30 5.15 27.51
C VAL A 57 26.13 5.58 26.05
N ALA A 58 26.95 5.04 25.15
CA ALA A 58 26.84 5.26 23.71
C ALA A 58 25.45 4.85 23.21
N SER A 59 24.86 5.63 22.31
CA SER A 59 23.52 5.38 21.80
C SER A 59 23.39 5.80 20.35
N TRP A 60 22.46 5.17 19.65
CA TRP A 60 22.06 5.58 18.31
C TRP A 60 20.59 5.97 18.27
N GLU A 61 20.26 6.82 17.31
CA GLU A 61 18.92 7.31 17.03
C GLU A 61 18.60 7.11 15.56
N LEU A 62 17.58 6.29 15.29
CA LEU A 62 16.98 6.15 13.97
C LEU A 62 15.76 7.06 13.88
N ARG A 63 15.72 7.89 12.83
CA ARG A 63 14.58 8.75 12.54
C ARG A 63 13.98 8.45 11.19
N VAL A 64 12.66 8.28 11.15
CA VAL A 64 11.85 8.07 9.95
C VAL A 64 10.88 9.22 9.83
N GLU A 65 11.15 10.16 8.92
CA GLU A 65 10.31 11.32 8.67
C GLU A 65 9.75 11.28 7.25
N GLY A 66 8.70 12.04 6.99
CA GLY A 66 8.30 12.26 5.61
C GLY A 66 7.48 13.51 5.39
N ARG A 67 7.46 13.95 4.13
CA ARG A 67 6.72 15.12 3.70
C ARG A 67 6.11 14.91 2.33
N LEU A 68 4.91 15.42 2.16
CA LEU A 68 4.28 15.48 0.84
C LEU A 68 5.03 16.50 0.00
N LEU A 69 5.33 16.16 -1.26
CA LEU A 69 5.77 17.16 -2.22
C LEU A 69 4.54 17.98 -2.59
N GLU A 70 4.55 19.26 -2.19
CA GLU A 70 3.44 20.19 -2.44
C GLU A 70 3.45 20.64 -3.90
N ASP A 71 2.25 20.67 -4.50
CA ASP A 71 1.96 21.60 -5.58
C ASP A 71 1.48 22.90 -4.94
N VAL A 72 1.95 24.03 -5.47
CA VAL A 72 1.80 25.43 -4.98
C VAL A 72 0.35 25.82 -4.60
N THR A 73 -0.63 25.02 -5.00
CA THR A 73 -2.07 25.25 -4.85
C THR A 73 -2.69 24.68 -3.57
N THR A 74 -2.00 23.83 -2.79
CA THR A 74 -2.65 23.14 -1.66
C THR A 74 -2.34 23.78 -0.30
N LYS A 75 -3.37 24.33 0.39
CA LYS A 75 -3.23 24.98 1.71
C LYS A 75 -3.22 24.04 2.93
N GLN A 76 -3.60 22.76 2.78
CA GLN A 76 -3.66 21.82 3.89
C GLN A 76 -2.47 20.85 3.89
N LYS A 77 -1.58 21.02 4.87
CA LYS A 77 -0.44 20.15 5.11
C LYS A 77 -0.90 18.90 5.88
N ARG A 78 -0.95 17.76 5.20
CA ARG A 78 -1.22 16.47 5.83
C ARG A 78 0.04 15.95 6.52
N LYS A 79 -0.12 15.41 7.73
CA LYS A 79 0.97 14.81 8.52
C LYS A 79 1.50 13.53 7.89
N PHE A 80 2.78 13.24 8.08
CA PHE A 80 3.43 12.02 7.58
C PHE A 80 2.73 10.74 8.03
N SER A 81 2.47 10.61 9.33
CA SER A 81 1.83 9.41 9.88
C SER A 81 0.47 9.18 9.24
N SER A 82 -0.25 10.25 8.83
CA SER A 82 -1.63 10.24 8.27
C SER A 82 -1.82 9.29 7.08
N PHE A 83 -0.73 8.92 6.40
CA PHE A 83 -0.74 8.04 5.23
C PHE A 83 -0.59 6.55 5.56
N PHE A 84 -0.26 6.19 6.80
CA PHE A 84 0.06 4.83 7.20
C PHE A 84 -0.91 4.29 8.24
N LYS A 85 -1.29 3.03 8.09
CA LYS A 85 -2.06 2.26 9.06
C LYS A 85 -1.15 1.75 10.18
N SER A 86 0.07 1.36 9.82
CA SER A 86 1.08 0.92 10.79
C SER A 86 2.49 1.10 10.26
N LEU A 87 3.44 1.15 11.19
CA LEU A 87 4.88 1.19 10.95
C LEU A 87 5.51 0.14 11.86
N VAL A 88 6.42 -0.66 11.33
CA VAL A 88 7.18 -1.64 12.10
C VAL A 88 8.66 -1.45 11.80
N ILE A 89 9.50 -1.36 12.83
CA ILE A 89 10.95 -1.38 12.71
C ILE A 89 11.45 -2.66 13.36
N GLU A 90 11.99 -3.54 12.54
CA GLU A 90 12.61 -4.80 12.93
C GLU A 90 14.13 -4.59 13.00
N LEU A 91 14.68 -4.78 14.18
CA LEU A 91 16.11 -4.76 14.48
C LEU A 91 16.64 -6.20 14.51
N ASP A 92 17.96 -6.34 14.61
CA ASP A 92 18.60 -7.65 14.74
C ASP A 92 18.16 -8.37 16.03
N LYS A 93 17.48 -9.50 15.86
CA LYS A 93 16.94 -10.31 16.96
C LYS A 93 18.03 -10.89 17.85
N ASP A 94 19.19 -11.22 17.28
CA ASP A 94 20.30 -11.81 18.04
C ASP A 94 20.95 -10.78 18.97
N LEU A 95 20.89 -9.49 18.63
CA LEU A 95 21.46 -8.41 19.42
C LEU A 95 20.51 -7.87 20.49
N TYR A 96 19.22 -7.71 20.16
CA TYR A 96 18.23 -7.11 21.07
C TYR A 96 17.31 -8.12 21.75
N GLY A 97 17.41 -9.40 21.40
CA GLY A 97 16.56 -10.45 21.93
C GLY A 97 15.13 -10.42 21.39
N PRO A 98 14.30 -11.40 21.76
CA PRO A 98 12.96 -11.59 21.20
C PRO A 98 11.99 -10.44 21.51
N ASP A 99 12.18 -9.70 22.60
CA ASP A 99 11.19 -8.72 23.05
C ASP A 99 11.52 -7.27 22.64
N ASN A 100 12.80 -6.94 22.42
CA ASN A 100 13.22 -5.55 22.15
C ASN A 100 13.60 -5.28 20.69
N HIS A 101 13.73 -6.32 19.86
CA HIS A 101 14.10 -6.18 18.46
C HIS A 101 12.98 -5.59 17.59
N LEU A 102 11.76 -5.48 18.09
CA LEU A 102 10.61 -5.01 17.33
C LEU A 102 10.08 -3.69 17.91
N VAL A 103 9.90 -2.69 17.05
CA VAL A 103 9.20 -1.45 17.41
C VAL A 103 8.01 -1.29 16.48
N GLU A 104 6.81 -1.35 17.05
CA GLU A 104 5.56 -1.29 16.30
C GLU A 104 4.76 -0.03 16.65
N TRP A 105 4.22 0.60 15.62
CA TRP A 105 3.25 1.67 15.75
C TRP A 105 2.03 1.32 14.91
N HIS A 106 0.85 1.40 15.51
CA HIS A 106 -0.43 1.18 14.85
C HIS A 106 -1.31 2.42 15.02
N ARG A 107 -1.90 2.88 13.91
CA ARG A 107 -2.93 3.93 13.97
C ARG A 107 -4.17 3.37 14.67
N THR A 108 -4.61 4.10 15.69
CA THR A 108 -5.92 3.98 16.33
C THR A 108 -6.75 5.24 16.09
N ALA A 109 -8.04 5.21 16.41
CA ALA A 109 -8.93 6.37 16.24
C ALA A 109 -8.51 7.60 17.07
N THR A 110 -7.72 7.39 18.12
CA THR A 110 -7.24 8.45 19.04
C THR A 110 -5.77 8.81 18.82
N THR A 111 -5.10 8.21 17.83
CA THR A 111 -3.67 8.45 17.61
C THR A 111 -3.43 9.88 17.14
N GLN A 112 -2.55 10.60 17.84
CA GLN A 112 -2.08 11.90 17.41
C GLN A 112 -1.13 11.75 16.21
N GLU A 113 -1.45 12.42 15.11
CA GLU A 113 -0.66 12.35 13.89
C GLU A 113 0.66 13.17 14.02
N THR A 114 1.77 12.59 13.58
CA THR A 114 3.13 13.12 13.64
C THR A 114 3.79 13.18 12.25
N ASP A 115 4.82 14.02 12.10
CA ASP A 115 5.62 14.12 10.86
C ASP A 115 6.82 13.14 10.83
N GLY A 116 7.10 12.46 11.94
CA GLY A 116 8.16 11.47 12.01
C GLY A 116 8.11 10.58 13.24
N PHE A 117 8.86 9.49 13.16
CA PHE A 117 9.06 8.50 14.22
C PHE A 117 10.54 8.45 14.58
N GLN A 118 10.83 8.36 15.88
CA GLN A 118 12.20 8.34 16.42
C GLN A 118 12.36 7.14 17.33
N VAL A 119 13.41 6.37 17.13
CA VAL A 119 13.78 5.23 17.97
C VAL A 119 15.22 5.43 18.43
N LYS A 120 15.41 5.44 19.74
CA LYS A 120 16.72 5.56 20.37
C LYS A 120 17.02 4.28 21.16
N ARG A 121 18.21 3.71 20.96
CA ARG A 121 18.68 2.55 21.74
C ARG A 121 20.16 2.73 22.13
N PRO A 122 20.57 2.18 23.28
CA PRO A 122 21.99 2.09 23.61
C PRO A 122 22.71 1.11 22.68
N GLY A 123 24.00 1.34 22.48
CA GLY A 123 24.86 0.49 21.67
C GLY A 123 25.78 1.31 20.76
N ASP A 124 26.96 0.76 20.54
CA ASP A 124 28.03 1.25 19.67
C ASP A 124 28.31 0.31 18.48
N VAL A 125 27.62 -0.83 18.44
CA VAL A 125 27.69 -1.80 17.35
C VAL A 125 26.70 -1.46 16.24
N GLY A 126 27.10 -1.67 14.98
CA GLY A 126 26.22 -1.52 13.84
C GLY A 126 25.07 -2.53 13.85
N VAL A 127 23.83 -2.04 13.73
CA VAL A 127 22.60 -2.84 13.77
C VAL A 127 21.96 -2.89 12.39
N ARG A 128 21.52 -4.07 11.95
CA ARG A 128 20.67 -4.21 10.77
C ARG A 128 19.24 -3.84 11.13
N CYS A 129 18.66 -2.92 10.36
CA CYS A 129 17.29 -2.46 10.58
C CYS A 129 16.45 -2.66 9.32
N THR A 130 15.24 -3.12 9.51
CA THR A 130 14.21 -3.25 8.48
C THR A 130 13.03 -2.38 8.86
N VAL A 131 12.72 -1.38 8.05
CA VAL A 131 11.55 -0.52 8.25
C VAL A 131 10.42 -0.98 7.32
N LEU A 132 9.24 -1.24 7.88
CA LEU A 132 8.04 -1.69 7.20
C LEU A 132 6.94 -0.63 7.36
N LEU A 133 6.53 0.01 6.27
CA LEU A 133 5.52 1.08 6.28
C LEU A 133 4.22 0.63 5.60
N MET A 134 3.18 0.32 6.38
CA MET A 134 1.89 -0.13 5.87
C MET A 134 1.00 1.06 5.54
N LEU A 135 0.71 1.29 4.26
CA LEU A 135 -0.15 2.39 3.80
C LEU A 135 -1.61 2.18 4.21
N ASP A 136 -2.28 3.27 4.57
CA ASP A 136 -3.71 3.30 4.89
C ASP A 136 -4.53 3.60 3.63
N TYR A 137 -4.84 2.55 2.86
CA TYR A 137 -5.70 2.68 1.70
C TYR A 137 -7.18 2.74 2.11
N GLN A 138 -7.86 3.82 1.74
CA GLN A 138 -9.31 3.95 1.88
C GLN A 138 -9.98 4.12 0.51
N PRO A 139 -10.77 3.14 0.04
CA PRO A 139 -11.00 1.81 0.63
C PRO A 139 -9.76 0.90 0.54
N PRO A 140 -9.69 -0.17 1.36
CA PRO A 140 -8.57 -1.12 1.36
C PRO A 140 -8.27 -1.68 -0.04
N GLN A 141 -6.98 -1.70 -0.37
CA GLN A 141 -6.47 -2.26 -1.60
C GLN A 141 -5.61 -3.49 -1.32
N PHE A 142 -5.57 -4.39 -2.29
CA PHE A 142 -4.91 -5.68 -2.19
C PHE A 142 -3.98 -5.86 -3.38
N LYS A 143 -2.79 -6.39 -3.10
CA LYS A 143 -1.83 -6.77 -4.14
C LYS A 143 -2.12 -8.22 -4.54
N LEU A 144 -2.36 -8.43 -5.83
CA LEU A 144 -2.58 -9.77 -6.37
C LEU A 144 -1.25 -10.51 -6.54
N ASP A 145 -1.28 -11.83 -6.40
CA ASP A 145 -0.21 -12.72 -6.81
C ASP A 145 0.20 -12.44 -8.26
N PRO A 146 1.49 -12.48 -8.62
CA PRO A 146 1.94 -12.17 -9.98
C PRO A 146 1.24 -12.96 -11.09
N ARG A 147 0.84 -14.22 -10.86
CA ARG A 147 0.11 -15.04 -11.84
C ARG A 147 -1.32 -14.54 -12.00
N LEU A 148 -2.03 -14.32 -10.89
CA LEU A 148 -3.38 -13.77 -10.92
C LEU A 148 -3.41 -12.34 -11.47
N ALA A 149 -2.41 -11.54 -11.12
CA ALA A 149 -2.26 -10.17 -11.59
C ALA A 149 -2.08 -10.11 -13.11
N ARG A 150 -1.29 -11.03 -13.67
CA ARG A 150 -1.10 -11.16 -15.13
C ARG A 150 -2.38 -11.64 -15.81
N LEU A 151 -3.11 -12.57 -15.18
CA LEU A 151 -4.36 -13.09 -15.71
C LEU A 151 -5.45 -12.02 -15.82
N LEU A 152 -5.60 -11.20 -14.77
CA LEU A 152 -6.64 -10.16 -14.70
C LEU A 152 -6.18 -8.79 -15.22
N GLY A 153 -4.88 -8.62 -15.51
CA GLY A 153 -4.29 -7.32 -15.86
C GLY A 153 -4.30 -6.31 -14.69
N ILE A 154 -4.32 -6.79 -13.45
CA ILE A 154 -4.48 -5.98 -12.24
C ILE A 154 -3.38 -6.31 -11.23
N HIS A 155 -2.53 -5.33 -10.88
CA HIS A 155 -1.51 -5.54 -9.85
C HIS A 155 -2.00 -5.24 -8.43
N THR A 156 -2.70 -4.12 -8.25
CA THR A 156 -3.22 -3.69 -6.95
C THR A 156 -4.56 -2.98 -7.15
N GLN A 157 -5.62 -3.48 -6.52
CA GLN A 157 -6.96 -2.89 -6.61
C GLN A 157 -7.79 -3.15 -5.35
N THR A 158 -8.96 -2.53 -5.30
CA THR A 158 -9.97 -2.81 -4.27
C THR A 158 -10.63 -4.15 -4.53
N ARG A 159 -11.13 -4.77 -3.46
CA ARG A 159 -11.84 -6.06 -3.54
C ARG A 159 -12.97 -6.08 -4.59
N PRO A 160 -13.90 -5.10 -4.65
CA PRO A 160 -14.96 -5.11 -5.65
C PRO A 160 -14.45 -5.14 -7.10
N VAL A 161 -13.37 -4.39 -7.37
CA VAL A 161 -12.77 -4.33 -8.71
C VAL A 161 -12.10 -5.65 -9.07
N ILE A 162 -11.40 -6.29 -8.12
CA ILE A 162 -10.78 -7.60 -8.33
C ILE A 162 -11.83 -8.66 -8.62
N ILE A 163 -12.91 -8.72 -7.83
CA ILE A 163 -14.00 -9.68 -8.01
C ILE A 163 -14.69 -9.45 -9.36
N GLN A 164 -14.95 -8.19 -9.73
CA GLN A 164 -15.54 -7.85 -11.02
C GLN A 164 -14.65 -8.28 -12.20
N ALA A 165 -13.33 -8.07 -12.09
CA ALA A 165 -12.39 -8.50 -13.13
C ALA A 165 -12.32 -10.02 -13.27
N LEU A 166 -12.31 -10.74 -12.15
CA LEU A 166 -12.35 -12.21 -12.15
C LEU A 166 -13.68 -12.72 -12.74
N TRP A 167 -14.80 -12.09 -12.41
CA TRP A 167 -16.09 -12.44 -12.98
C TRP A 167 -16.17 -12.17 -14.48
N GLN A 168 -15.59 -11.05 -14.92
CA GLN A 168 -15.48 -10.73 -16.33
C GLN A 168 -14.66 -11.80 -17.07
N TYR A 169 -13.54 -12.24 -16.49
CA TYR A 169 -12.73 -13.34 -17.02
C TYR A 169 -13.55 -14.63 -17.19
N VAL A 170 -14.25 -15.05 -16.14
CA VAL A 170 -15.13 -16.24 -16.15
C VAL A 170 -16.19 -16.17 -17.26
N LYS A 171 -16.82 -15.01 -17.43
CA LYS A 171 -17.83 -14.78 -18.47
C LYS A 171 -17.23 -14.83 -19.88
N THR A 172 -16.13 -14.12 -20.11
CA THR A 172 -15.49 -14.06 -21.42
C THR A 172 -14.99 -15.43 -21.85
N HIS A 173 -14.52 -16.26 -20.91
CA HIS A 173 -14.02 -17.61 -21.18
C HIS A 173 -15.10 -18.70 -21.05
N LYS A 174 -16.36 -18.33 -20.78
CA LYS A 174 -17.50 -19.26 -20.63
C LYS A 174 -17.22 -20.40 -19.62
N LEU A 175 -16.61 -20.05 -18.49
CA LEU A 175 -16.18 -21.01 -17.48
C LEU A 175 -17.27 -21.40 -16.48
N GLN A 176 -18.42 -20.73 -16.49
CA GLN A 176 -19.55 -21.11 -15.65
C GLN A 176 -20.21 -22.38 -16.19
N ASP A 177 -20.51 -23.33 -15.30
CA ASP A 177 -21.14 -24.57 -15.71
C ASP A 177 -22.57 -24.31 -16.25
N PRO A 178 -22.93 -24.88 -17.43
CA PRO A 178 -24.23 -24.63 -18.06
C PRO A 178 -25.40 -25.29 -17.32
N HIS A 179 -25.17 -26.39 -16.61
CA HIS A 179 -26.20 -27.13 -15.87
C HIS A 179 -26.24 -26.65 -14.42
N GLU A 180 -25.08 -26.46 -13.80
CA GLU A 180 -24.96 -26.03 -12.40
C GLU A 180 -24.33 -24.63 -12.30
N ARG A 181 -25.14 -23.58 -12.47
CA ARG A 181 -24.66 -22.19 -12.51
C ARG A 181 -23.92 -21.72 -11.25
N GLU A 182 -23.98 -22.49 -10.16
CA GLU A 182 -23.22 -22.28 -8.94
C GLU A 182 -21.76 -22.73 -9.06
N PHE A 183 -21.33 -23.38 -10.14
CA PHE A 183 -19.96 -23.85 -10.31
C PHE A 183 -19.24 -23.15 -11.47
N ILE A 184 -17.94 -22.98 -11.28
CA ILE A 184 -16.99 -22.47 -12.26
C ILE A 184 -15.97 -23.56 -12.54
N ASN A 185 -15.92 -23.99 -13.79
CA ASN A 185 -14.93 -24.91 -14.32
C ASN A 185 -13.66 -24.13 -14.63
N CYS A 186 -12.66 -24.23 -13.74
CA CYS A 186 -11.41 -23.47 -13.86
C CYS A 186 -10.65 -23.94 -15.09
N ASP A 187 -10.25 -23.01 -15.96
CA ASP A 187 -9.37 -23.32 -17.09
C ASP A 187 -7.92 -23.56 -16.64
N LYS A 188 -7.05 -23.92 -17.59
CA LYS A 188 -5.63 -24.19 -17.31
C LYS A 188 -4.94 -23.05 -16.56
N TYR A 189 -5.29 -21.80 -16.85
CA TYR A 189 -4.64 -20.64 -16.24
C TYR A 189 -5.16 -20.39 -14.83
N LEU A 190 -6.47 -20.50 -14.62
CA LEU A 190 -7.08 -20.34 -13.31
C LEU A 190 -6.66 -21.48 -12.38
N GLN A 191 -6.57 -22.71 -12.89
CA GLN A 191 -6.02 -23.87 -12.16
C GLN A 191 -4.57 -23.64 -11.70
N GLN A 192 -3.72 -23.00 -12.51
CA GLN A 192 -2.34 -22.69 -12.12
C GLN A 192 -2.22 -21.67 -10.98
N VAL A 193 -3.28 -20.90 -10.74
CA VAL A 193 -3.35 -19.89 -9.68
C VAL A 193 -4.05 -20.47 -8.44
N THR A 194 -5.20 -21.10 -8.62
CA THR A 194 -6.03 -21.58 -7.49
C THR A 194 -5.65 -22.98 -7.03
N ASN A 195 -4.94 -23.76 -7.86
CA ASN A 195 -4.71 -25.19 -7.71
C ASN A 195 -6.01 -26.02 -7.60
N ILE A 196 -7.13 -25.49 -8.10
CA ILE A 196 -8.46 -26.11 -8.01
C ILE A 196 -9.06 -26.24 -9.41
N ARG A 197 -9.67 -27.39 -9.71
CA ARG A 197 -10.32 -27.68 -11.00
C ARG A 197 -11.73 -27.09 -11.12
N VAL A 198 -12.52 -27.11 -10.04
CA VAL A 198 -13.90 -26.61 -10.00
C VAL A 198 -14.10 -25.81 -8.72
N CYS A 199 -14.65 -24.60 -8.82
CA CYS A 199 -14.92 -23.72 -7.68
C CYS A 199 -16.40 -23.32 -7.63
N LEU A 200 -16.99 -23.26 -6.44
CA LEU A 200 -18.32 -22.67 -6.27
C LEU A 200 -18.27 -21.15 -6.51
N LEU A 201 -19.26 -20.64 -7.22
CA LEU A 201 -19.53 -19.22 -7.49
C LEU A 201 -19.63 -18.43 -6.17
N MET A 202 -20.26 -19.00 -5.15
CA MET A 202 -20.37 -18.38 -3.82
C MET A 202 -19.03 -18.34 -3.06
N LEU A 203 -18.05 -19.17 -3.42
CA LEU A 203 -16.70 -19.11 -2.85
C LEU A 203 -15.89 -17.93 -3.40
N LEU A 204 -16.33 -17.31 -4.50
CA LEU A 204 -15.78 -16.02 -4.95
C LEU A 204 -16.24 -14.86 -4.07
N ASP A 205 -17.26 -15.06 -3.24
CA ASP A 205 -17.58 -14.14 -2.16
C ASP A 205 -16.59 -14.38 -1.00
N TRP A 206 -15.93 -13.31 -0.58
CA TRP A 206 -14.68 -13.27 0.21
C TRP A 206 -14.56 -14.12 1.47
N LYS A 207 -15.67 -14.65 2.01
CA LYS A 207 -15.60 -15.59 3.14
C LYS A 207 -14.65 -16.77 2.86
N TYR A 208 -14.39 -17.11 1.59
CA TYR A 208 -13.48 -18.20 1.20
C TYR A 208 -12.20 -17.76 0.47
N LEU A 209 -12.05 -16.49 0.07
CA LEU A 209 -10.75 -15.95 -0.38
C LEU A 209 -9.74 -15.83 0.77
N LEU A 210 -10.21 -15.84 2.02
CA LEU A 210 -9.38 -16.06 3.21
C LEU A 210 -8.74 -17.46 3.26
N ARG A 211 -9.21 -18.42 2.44
CA ARG A 211 -8.53 -19.73 2.28
C ARG A 211 -7.54 -19.76 1.09
N LEU A 212 -7.47 -18.64 0.35
CA LEU A 212 -6.46 -18.32 -0.66
C LEU A 212 -5.48 -17.26 -0.12
N ASP A 213 -5.14 -17.34 1.18
CA ASP A 213 -4.16 -16.46 1.85
C ASP A 213 -2.77 -16.44 1.19
N PHE A 214 -2.50 -17.32 0.23
CA PHE A 214 -1.28 -17.31 -0.56
C PHE A 214 -1.28 -16.32 -1.75
N HIS A 215 -2.45 -15.88 -2.26
CA HIS A 215 -2.51 -15.16 -3.55
C HIS A 215 -3.03 -13.73 -3.50
N ILE A 216 -3.55 -13.28 -2.35
CA ILE A 216 -3.98 -11.88 -2.16
C ILE A 216 -3.37 -11.40 -0.85
N CYS A 217 -2.24 -10.71 -0.92
CA CYS A 217 -1.67 -10.05 0.24
C CYS A 217 -2.27 -8.64 0.35
N ALA A 218 -2.57 -8.20 1.59
CA ALA A 218 -2.62 -6.78 1.88
C ALA A 218 -1.37 -6.13 1.27
N VAL A 219 -1.48 -4.95 0.66
CA VAL A 219 -0.34 -4.27 0.03
C VAL A 219 0.79 -4.23 1.04
N ARG A 220 1.79 -5.09 0.85
CA ARG A 220 2.92 -5.19 1.76
C ARG A 220 3.52 -3.80 1.83
N GLY A 221 3.72 -3.33 3.05
CA GLY A 221 4.26 -2.02 3.31
C GLY A 221 5.59 -1.81 2.59
N LEU A 222 6.01 -0.56 2.46
CA LEU A 222 7.34 -0.26 1.96
C LEU A 222 8.36 -0.91 2.92
N LYS A 223 9.08 -1.93 2.45
CA LYS A 223 10.16 -2.58 3.19
C LYS A 223 11.48 -1.92 2.79
N VAL A 224 12.15 -1.27 3.73
CA VAL A 224 13.48 -0.68 3.56
C VAL A 224 14.44 -1.46 4.43
N GLY A 225 15.33 -2.24 3.80
CA GLY A 225 16.42 -2.91 4.49
C GLY A 225 17.65 -2.01 4.55
N LEU A 226 18.05 -1.59 5.74
CA LEU A 226 19.33 -0.94 5.98
C LEU A 226 20.37 -2.01 6.36
N MET A 227 21.18 -2.42 5.39
CA MET A 227 22.48 -3.07 5.63
C MET A 227 23.57 -2.19 5.05
N HIS A 228 24.61 -1.89 5.84
CA HIS A 228 25.84 -1.21 5.37
C HIS A 228 25.56 0.00 4.45
N LEU A 229 24.62 0.85 4.86
CA LEU A 229 24.01 1.85 3.98
C LEU A 229 24.77 3.19 3.94
N LEU A 230 26.02 3.25 4.40
CA LEU A 230 26.86 4.44 4.21
C LEU A 230 27.80 4.37 3.00
N THR A 231 27.90 3.23 2.30
CA THR A 231 28.84 3.11 1.16
C THR A 231 28.18 2.81 -0.19
N ARG A 232 26.85 2.60 -0.25
CA ARG A 232 26.17 2.20 -1.51
C ARG A 232 25.02 3.08 -2.00
N ILE A 233 24.52 4.03 -1.19
CA ILE A 233 23.41 4.91 -1.63
C ILE A 233 23.86 5.87 -2.74
N VAL A 234 25.13 6.29 -2.76
CA VAL A 234 25.64 7.17 -3.83
C VAL A 234 25.77 6.42 -5.16
N ALA A 235 26.03 5.10 -5.15
CA ALA A 235 26.17 4.32 -6.39
C ALA A 235 24.83 3.98 -7.07
N ALA A 236 23.75 3.79 -6.30
CA ALA A 236 22.43 3.48 -6.87
C ALA A 236 21.70 4.71 -7.44
N MET A 237 22.00 5.92 -6.95
CA MET A 237 21.42 7.15 -7.49
C MET A 237 22.06 7.60 -8.81
N LEU A 238 23.32 7.24 -9.06
CA LEU A 238 23.97 7.49 -10.36
C LEU A 238 23.47 6.53 -11.45
N MET A 239 23.26 5.24 -11.14
CA MET A 239 22.79 4.24 -12.12
C MET A 239 21.32 4.38 -12.55
N ALA A 240 20.48 5.08 -11.77
CA ALA A 240 19.09 5.34 -12.13
C ALA A 240 18.92 6.55 -13.07
N SER A 241 19.97 7.35 -13.26
CA SER A 241 19.95 8.50 -14.17
C SER A 241 20.21 8.08 -15.63
N ASP A 242 20.97 6.99 -15.85
CA ASP A 242 21.37 6.53 -17.19
C ASP A 242 20.39 5.51 -17.82
N LEU A 243 19.33 5.11 -17.12
CA LEU A 243 18.31 4.16 -17.62
C LEU A 243 16.98 4.81 -18.02
N ILE A 244 16.93 6.14 -18.09
CA ILE A 244 15.85 6.89 -18.76
C ILE A 244 16.48 7.79 -19.82
N TYR A 245 17.19 7.18 -20.77
CA TYR A 245 17.39 7.80 -22.07
C TYR A 245 17.18 6.79 -23.19
N ASN A 246 16.53 7.30 -24.24
CA ASN A 246 16.33 6.77 -25.58
C ASN A 246 15.11 5.85 -25.82
N PRO A 247 14.58 5.75 -27.06
CA PRO A 247 14.54 6.69 -28.21
C PRO A 247 13.12 6.76 -28.81
N LYS A 248 12.57 7.93 -29.19
CA LYS A 248 11.55 8.00 -30.27
C LYS A 248 11.53 9.36 -30.95
N HIS A 249 12.26 9.48 -32.06
CA HIS A 249 11.80 10.18 -33.26
C HIS A 249 12.59 9.63 -34.46
N MET A 250 12.10 8.54 -35.05
CA MET A 250 12.22 8.33 -36.49
C MET A 250 10.86 8.69 -37.08
N GLY A 251 10.85 9.77 -37.87
CA GLY A 251 9.85 10.04 -38.90
C GLY A 251 10.56 10.05 -40.26
N PRO A 252 9.94 9.57 -41.34
CA PRO A 252 10.56 9.46 -42.66
C PRO A 252 10.37 10.73 -43.51
N HIS A 253 11.15 10.79 -44.60
CA HIS A 253 11.16 11.81 -45.68
C HIS A 253 11.85 13.13 -45.32
N SER A 254 12.78 13.68 -46.10
CA SER A 254 13.04 13.60 -47.55
C SER A 254 14.53 13.78 -47.82
#